data_AF-A0A3D3CI38-F1
#
_entry.id   AF-A0A3D3CI38-F1
#
_cell.length_a   1.000
_cell.length_b   1.000
_cell.length_c   1.000
_cell.angle_alpha   90.00
_cell.angle_beta   90.00
_cell.angle_gamma   90.00
#
_symmetry.space_group_name_H-M   'P 1'
#
loop_
_entity.id
_entity.type
_entity.pdbx_description
1 polymer ?
#
loop_
_entity_poly.entity_id
_entity_poly.type
_entity_poly.pdbx_seq_one_letter_code
_entity_poly.pdbx_strand_id
1 'polypeptide(L)'
;QTFGHLEITEVAVKGYKLHIRGDTDLPPGSKLHLDARLPWLNTTPGNKKTFKLRVNSNHFFAMIDLPKGKTFKGMSVLLRVIFRPSEQDGPIKVKVGAKGEKIKGEKASLEKNEFILSDTKDITL
;
A
#
# COMPACT_ATOMS: atom_id res chain seq x y z
N GLN A 1 -2.30 16.85 -15.50
CA GLN A 1 -1.57 15.73 -14.87
C GLN A 1 -2.56 14.64 -14.50
N THR A 2 -2.21 13.39 -14.77
CA THR A 2 -2.93 12.18 -14.36
C THR A 2 -2.04 11.36 -13.44
N PHE A 3 -2.65 10.55 -12.58
CA PHE A 3 -1.98 9.70 -11.61
C PHE A 3 -2.29 8.24 -11.95
N GLY A 4 -1.27 7.44 -12.16
CA GLY A 4 -1.43 6.04 -12.57
C GLY A 4 -0.34 5.11 -12.07
N HIS A 5 0.67 5.67 -11.41
CA HIS A 5 1.80 4.91 -10.91
C HIS A 5 1.69 4.71 -9.41
N LEU A 6 1.60 3.45 -9.00
CA LEU A 6 1.73 2.99 -7.62
C LEU A 6 2.33 1.60 -7.68
N GLU A 7 3.51 1.40 -7.10
CA GLU A 7 4.21 0.13 -7.22
C GLU A 7 5.02 -0.18 -5.97
N ILE A 8 4.88 -1.39 -5.45
CA ILE A 8 5.76 -1.94 -4.42
C ILE A 8 7.05 -2.39 -5.10
N THR A 9 8.14 -1.66 -4.90
CA THR A 9 9.42 -1.89 -5.57
C THR A 9 10.34 -2.78 -4.74
N GLU A 10 10.41 -2.56 -3.43
CA GLU A 10 11.30 -3.31 -2.53
C GLU A 10 10.52 -3.87 -1.34
N VAL A 11 10.77 -5.15 -1.05
CA VAL A 11 10.36 -5.77 0.20
C VAL A 11 11.51 -6.55 0.80
N ALA A 12 11.86 -6.26 2.05
CA ALA A 12 13.01 -6.86 2.72
C ALA A 12 12.72 -7.13 4.20
N VAL A 13 13.21 -8.24 4.72
CA VAL A 13 13.23 -8.51 6.16
C VAL A 13 14.53 -7.96 6.75
N LYS A 14 14.43 -7.05 7.72
CA LYS A 14 15.58 -6.51 8.47
C LYS A 14 15.33 -6.72 9.96
N GLY A 15 16.06 -7.65 10.57
CA GLY A 15 15.83 -8.07 11.94
C GLY A 15 14.42 -8.66 12.11
N TYR A 16 13.59 -8.02 12.94
CA TYR A 16 12.20 -8.41 13.21
C TYR A 16 11.19 -7.51 12.49
N LYS A 17 11.58 -6.85 11.39
CA LYS A 17 10.71 -5.94 10.63
C LYS A 17 10.67 -6.31 9.16
N LEU A 18 9.48 -6.28 8.59
CA LEU A 18 9.27 -6.29 7.15
C LEU A 18 9.25 -4.85 6.65
N HIS A 19 10.30 -4.48 5.92
CA HIS A 19 10.45 -3.19 5.27
C HIS A 19 9.82 -3.25 3.89
N ILE A 20 8.92 -2.32 3.61
CA ILE A 20 8.19 -2.24 2.34
C ILE A 20 8.42 -0.83 1.81
N ARG A 21 8.96 -0.73 0.60
CA ARG A 21 9.12 0.53 -0.13
C ARG A 21 8.43 0.42 -1.47
N GLY A 22 7.90 1.53 -1.93
CA GLY A 22 7.41 1.65 -3.28
C GLY A 22 7.43 3.06 -3.82
N ASP A 23 7.12 3.14 -5.09
CA ASP A 23 7.15 4.35 -5.90
C ASP A 23 5.74 4.72 -6.34
N THR A 24 5.50 6.02 -6.50
CA THR A 24 4.20 6.53 -6.90
C THR A 24 4.30 7.93 -7.51
N ASP A 25 3.40 8.24 -8.43
CA ASP A 25 3.23 9.60 -8.95
C ASP A 25 2.23 10.44 -8.13
N LEU A 26 1.65 9.86 -7.07
CA LEU A 26 0.67 10.53 -6.21
C LEU A 26 1.26 11.76 -5.51
N PRO A 27 0.44 12.80 -5.24
CA PRO A 27 0.93 14.01 -4.58
C PRO A 27 1.53 13.72 -3.20
N PRO A 28 2.61 14.40 -2.78
CA PRO A 28 3.15 14.29 -1.43
C PRO A 28 2.09 14.57 -0.36
N GLY A 29 2.12 13.79 0.72
CA GLY A 29 1.11 13.85 1.79
C GLY A 29 -0.12 12.96 1.55
N SER A 30 -0.24 12.34 0.38
CA SER A 30 -1.28 11.34 0.10
C SER A 30 -1.25 10.20 1.12
N LYS A 31 -2.42 9.81 1.61
CA LYS A 31 -2.63 8.67 2.51
C LYS A 31 -2.81 7.40 1.67
N LEU A 32 -2.05 6.38 1.99
CA LEU A 32 -2.13 5.06 1.40
C LEU A 32 -2.52 4.04 2.47
N HIS A 33 -3.26 3.02 2.05
CA HIS A 33 -3.65 1.88 2.86
C HIS A 33 -2.82 0.68 2.42
N LEU A 34 -1.98 0.15 3.31
CA LEU A 34 -1.26 -1.09 3.08
C LEU A 34 -1.94 -2.22 3.84
N ASP A 35 -2.48 -3.17 3.08
CA ASP A 35 -3.03 -4.41 3.59
C ASP A 35 -1.97 -5.51 3.46
N ALA A 36 -1.54 -6.07 4.59
CA ALA A 36 -0.61 -7.21 4.60
C ALA A 36 -1.33 -8.47 5.10
N ARG A 37 -1.32 -9.53 4.28
CA ARG A 37 -1.82 -10.85 4.65
C ARG A 37 -0.64 -11.80 4.87
N LEU A 38 -0.52 -12.27 6.11
CA LEU A 38 0.54 -13.16 6.59
C LEU A 38 -0.11 -14.49 7.03
N PRO A 39 -0.29 -15.47 6.11
CA PRO A 39 -1.10 -16.67 6.38
C PRO A 39 -0.58 -17.54 7.53
N TRP A 40 0.72 -17.48 7.79
CA TRP A 40 1.43 -18.25 8.82
C TRP A 40 1.34 -17.62 10.22
N LEU A 41 0.76 -16.43 10.36
CA LEU A 41 0.34 -15.89 11.66
C LEU A 41 -1.05 -16.43 12.00
N ASN A 42 -1.09 -17.65 12.55
CA ASN A 42 -2.34 -18.25 13.02
C ASN A 42 -2.92 -17.54 14.26
N THR A 43 -4.26 -17.51 14.32
CA THR A 43 -5.19 -17.22 15.43
C THR A 43 -5.54 -15.77 15.82
N THR A 44 -6.13 -14.99 14.90
CA THR A 44 -7.44 -14.32 15.12
C THR A 44 -8.03 -13.83 13.77
N PRO A 45 -9.34 -13.95 13.50
CA PRO A 45 -9.99 -13.22 12.40
C PRO A 45 -9.79 -11.71 12.64
N GLY A 46 -8.91 -11.09 11.85
CA GLY A 46 -8.46 -9.71 12.08
C GLY A 46 -7.04 -9.38 11.63
N ASN A 47 -6.23 -10.36 11.20
CA ASN A 47 -4.83 -10.17 10.76
C ASN A 47 -4.64 -9.35 9.47
N LYS A 48 -5.69 -8.71 8.95
CA LYS A 48 -5.57 -7.63 7.98
C LYS A 48 -5.09 -6.38 8.73
N LYS A 49 -3.77 -6.26 8.92
CA LYS A 49 -3.21 -5.01 9.40
C LYS A 49 -3.23 -4.02 8.23
N THR A 50 -4.21 -3.12 8.24
CA THR A 50 -4.24 -1.97 7.35
C THR A 50 -3.38 -0.87 7.98
N PHE A 51 -2.23 -0.60 7.39
CA PHE A 51 -1.36 0.49 7.81
C PHE A 51 -1.68 1.74 6.99
N LYS A 52 -1.93 2.85 7.68
CA LYS A 52 -1.99 4.17 7.02
C LYS A 52 -0.57 4.68 6.88
N LEU A 53 -0.11 4.86 5.66
CA LEU A 53 1.21 5.39 5.34
C LEU A 53 1.08 6.64 4.47
N ARG A 54 2.11 7.48 4.44
CA ARG A 54 2.11 8.74 3.70
C ARG A 54 3.12 8.68 2.56
N VAL A 55 2.72 9.25 1.42
CA VAL A 55 3.63 9.48 0.30
C VAL A 55 4.56 10.64 0.65
N ASN A 56 5.86 10.43 0.50
CA ASN A 56 6.91 11.44 0.61
C ASN A 56 7.74 11.45 -0.67
N SER A 57 7.68 12.56 -1.40
CA SER A 57 8.52 12.80 -2.59
C SER A 57 8.50 11.62 -3.57
N ASN A 58 7.31 11.24 -4.04
CA ASN A 58 7.08 10.15 -5.00
C ASN A 58 7.42 8.73 -4.49
N HIS A 59 7.70 8.59 -3.21
CA HIS A 59 7.95 7.31 -2.58
C HIS A 59 7.00 7.08 -1.41
N PHE A 60 6.83 5.82 -1.05
CA PHE A 60 6.16 5.42 0.16
C PHE A 60 6.95 4.33 0.87
N PHE A 61 6.81 4.29 2.20
CA PHE A 61 7.54 3.35 3.03
C PHE A 61 6.68 2.89 4.22
N ALA A 62 6.77 1.60 4.55
CA ALA A 62 6.16 1.00 5.71
C ALA A 62 7.09 -0.01 6.37
N MET A 63 6.91 -0.16 7.69
CA MET A 63 7.54 -1.22 8.47
C MET A 63 6.46 -1.98 9.22
N ILE A 64 6.50 -3.31 9.11
CA ILE A 64 5.60 -4.20 9.84
C ILE A 64 6.45 -5.01 10.81
N ASP A 65 6.15 -4.94 12.11
CA ASP A 65 6.81 -5.79 13.09
C ASP A 65 6.39 -7.25 12.87
N LEU A 66 7.40 -8.11 12.75
CA LEU A 66 7.31 -9.55 12.67
C LEU A 66 7.61 -10.18 14.04
N PRO A 67 7.07 -11.37 14.35
CA PRO A 67 7.38 -12.06 15.61
C PRO A 67 8.88 -12.29 15.80
N LYS A 68 9.39 -11.99 16.99
CA LYS A 68 10.80 -12.26 17.33
C LYS A 68 11.05 -13.77 17.44
N GLY A 69 12.27 -14.20 17.15
CA GLY A 69 12.71 -15.60 17.33
C GLY A 69 12.16 -16.59 16.30
N LYS A 70 11.52 -16.11 15.22
CA LYS A 70 11.07 -16.95 14.10
C LYS A 70 11.93 -16.71 12.86
N THR A 71 12.15 -17.78 12.09
CA THR A 71 12.63 -17.68 10.70
C THR A 71 11.43 -17.56 9.77
N PHE A 72 11.54 -16.69 8.77
CA PHE A 72 10.47 -16.44 7.79
C PHE A 72 10.83 -16.94 6.39
N LYS A 73 12.00 -17.56 6.23
CA LYS A 73 12.48 -18.02 4.93
C LYS A 73 11.50 -19.01 4.31
N GLY A 74 11.07 -18.74 3.07
CA GLY A 74 10.12 -19.56 2.33
C GLY A 74 8.65 -19.28 2.67
N MET A 75 8.34 -18.28 3.51
CA MET A 75 6.96 -17.93 3.84
C MET A 75 6.39 -16.91 2.86
N SER A 76 5.18 -17.18 2.35
CA SER A 76 4.48 -16.26 1.45
C SER A 76 3.82 -15.11 2.21
N VAL A 77 3.82 -13.93 1.59
CA VAL A 77 3.16 -12.72 2.07
C VAL A 77 2.48 -12.04 0.90
N LEU A 78 1.19 -11.73 1.06
CA LEU A 78 0.46 -10.93 0.09
C LEU A 78 0.34 -9.50 0.61
N LEU A 79 0.91 -8.55 -0.12
CA LEU A 79 0.83 -7.13 0.15
C LEU A 79 -0.09 -6.47 -0.87
N ARG A 80 -0.97 -5.59 -0.41
CA ARG A 80 -1.76 -4.71 -1.29
C ARG A 80 -1.68 -3.28 -0.78
N VAL A 81 -1.18 -2.37 -1.60
CA VAL A 81 -1.22 -0.93 -1.32
C VAL A 81 -2.35 -0.29 -2.12
N ILE A 82 -3.13 0.58 -1.48
CA ILE A 82 -4.33 1.18 -2.05
C ILE A 82 -4.33 2.69 -1.77
N PHE A 83 -4.61 3.47 -2.79
CA PHE A 83 -4.97 4.88 -2.70
C PHE A 83 -6.47 5.05 -2.96
N ARG A 84 -7.18 5.69 -2.02
CA ARG A 84 -8.60 6.06 -2.16
C ARG A 84 -8.75 7.57 -2.12
N PRO A 85 -9.27 8.23 -3.17
CA PRO A 85 -9.50 9.68 -3.19
C PRO A 85 -10.44 10.16 -2.09
N SER A 86 -11.49 9.40 -1.78
CA SER A 86 -12.48 9.77 -0.76
C SER A 86 -11.90 9.94 0.65
N GLU A 87 -10.82 9.22 0.97
CA GLU A 87 -10.14 9.22 2.28
C GLU A 87 -9.06 10.31 2.40
N GLN A 88 -8.81 11.07 1.34
CA GLN A 88 -7.79 12.11 1.31
C GLN A 88 -8.27 13.45 1.87
N ASP A 89 -7.31 14.28 2.25
CA ASP A 89 -7.55 15.66 2.66
C ASP A 89 -7.79 16.57 1.44
N GLY A 90 -8.42 17.73 1.66
CA GLY A 90 -8.82 18.68 0.61
C GLY A 90 -7.74 18.99 -0.44
N PRO A 91 -6.49 19.33 -0.05
CA PRO A 91 -5.43 19.65 -1.00
C PRO A 91 -5.09 18.49 -1.96
N ILE A 92 -5.19 17.24 -1.49
CA ILE A 92 -4.95 16.06 -2.32
C ILE A 92 -6.16 15.83 -3.23
N LYS A 93 -7.39 15.93 -2.71
CA LYS A 93 -8.64 15.81 -3.50
C LYS A 93 -8.71 16.80 -4.65
N VAL A 94 -8.26 18.04 -4.47
CA VAL A 94 -8.19 19.04 -5.56
C VAL A 94 -7.23 18.57 -6.67
N LYS A 95 -6.12 17.91 -6.30
CA LYS A 95 -5.12 17.42 -7.24
C LYS A 95 -5.58 16.19 -7.99
N VAL A 96 -6.10 15.16 -7.30
CA VAL A 96 -6.46 13.85 -7.88
C VAL A 96 -7.93 13.75 -8.31
N GLY A 97 -8.76 14.70 -7.87
CA GLY A 97 -10.21 14.67 -8.01
C GLY A 97 -10.90 14.02 -6.80
N ALA A 98 -12.10 14.48 -6.43
CA ALA A 98 -12.81 14.00 -5.23
C ALA A 98 -13.19 12.51 -5.31
N LYS A 99 -13.36 11.98 -6.52
CA LYS A 99 -13.65 10.57 -6.81
C LYS A 99 -12.56 9.93 -7.68
N GLY A 100 -11.39 10.54 -7.80
CA GLY A 100 -10.28 10.01 -8.60
C GLY A 100 -10.39 10.28 -10.09
N GLU A 101 -11.03 11.38 -10.50
CA GLU A 101 -11.23 11.78 -11.90
C GLU A 101 -9.90 11.88 -12.69
N LYS A 102 -8.78 12.08 -12.00
CA LYS A 102 -7.44 12.13 -12.60
C LYS A 102 -6.63 10.85 -12.40
N ILE A 103 -7.22 9.80 -11.82
CA ILE A 103 -6.61 8.48 -11.70
C ILE A 103 -6.86 7.70 -12.99
N LYS A 104 -5.78 7.20 -13.62
CA LYS A 104 -5.82 6.45 -14.88
C LYS A 104 -4.70 5.41 -14.93
N GLY A 105 -4.78 4.45 -15.85
CA GLY A 105 -3.72 3.45 -16.08
C GLY A 105 -4.10 2.05 -15.58
N GLU A 106 -3.20 1.09 -15.76
CA GLU A 106 -3.50 -0.34 -15.57
C GLU A 106 -3.81 -0.71 -14.12
N LYS A 107 -3.27 0.06 -13.16
CA LYS A 107 -3.48 -0.15 -11.72
C LYS A 107 -4.69 0.61 -11.18
N ALA A 108 -5.39 1.35 -12.05
CA ALA A 108 -6.60 2.08 -11.70
C ALA A 108 -7.82 1.17 -11.82
N SER A 109 -8.70 1.20 -10.82
CA SER A 109 -9.95 0.44 -10.87
C SER A 109 -11.10 1.25 -10.26
N LEU A 110 -12.31 1.03 -10.75
CA LEU A 110 -13.51 1.65 -10.22
C LEU A 110 -14.06 0.79 -9.07
N GLU A 111 -14.05 1.30 -7.86
CA GLU A 111 -14.64 0.65 -6.68
C GLU A 111 -15.64 1.60 -6.02
N LYS A 112 -16.88 1.14 -5.72
CA LYS A 112 -17.89 1.93 -5.00
C LYS A 112 -18.08 3.38 -5.51
N ASN A 113 -18.04 3.56 -6.84
CA ASN A 113 -18.19 4.86 -7.51
C ASN A 113 -17.04 5.86 -7.26
N GLU A 114 -15.84 5.38 -6.92
CA GLU A 114 -14.58 6.13 -6.97
C GLU A 114 -13.52 5.35 -7.75
N PHE A 115 -12.68 6.04 -8.51
CA PHE A 115 -11.48 5.44 -9.08
C PHE A 115 -10.42 5.36 -7.99
N ILE A 116 -9.92 4.15 -7.75
CA ILE A 116 -8.82 3.89 -6.82
C ILE A 116 -7.57 3.53 -7.61
N LEU A 117 -6.41 3.64 -6.98
CA LEU A 117 -5.15 3.14 -7.51
C LEU A 117 -4.63 2.07 -6.56
N SER A 118 -4.31 0.88 -7.04
CA SER A 118 -3.80 -0.18 -6.17
C SER A 118 -2.76 -1.06 -6.82
N ASP A 119 -1.82 -1.52 -6.01
CA ASP A 119 -0.82 -2.50 -6.41
C ASP A 119 -0.84 -3.67 -5.44
N THR A 120 -0.71 -4.88 -5.98
CA THR A 120 -0.70 -6.11 -5.20
C THR A 120 0.55 -6.90 -5.54
N LYS A 121 1.28 -7.34 -4.51
CA LYS A 121 2.51 -8.11 -4.66
C LYS A 121 2.46 -9.33 -3.75
N ASP A 122 2.60 -10.50 -4.36
CA ASP A 122 2.87 -11.74 -3.65
C ASP A 122 4.38 -11.94 -3.60
N ILE A 123 4.92 -12.19 -2.41
CA ILE A 123 6.35 -12.34 -2.18
C ILE A 123 6.60 -13.56 -1.29
N THR A 124 7.78 -14.14 -1.45
CA THR A 124 8.32 -15.14 -0.53
C THR A 124 9.48 -14.51 0.25
N LEU A 125 9.41 -14.57 1.58
CA LEU A 125 10.43 -14.03 2.49
C LEU A 125 11.67 -14.92 2.59
#